data_AF-A0A426U0F8-F1
#
_entry.id   AF-A0A426U0F8-F1
#
_cell.length_a   1.000
_cell.length_b   1.000
_cell.length_c   1.000
_cell.angle_alpha   90.00
_cell.angle_beta   90.00
_cell.angle_gamma   90.00
#
_symmetry.space_group_name_H-M   'P 1'
#
loop_
_entity.id
_entity.type
_entity.pdbx_description
1 polymer ?
#
loop_
_entity_poly.entity_id
_entity_poly.type
_entity_poly.pdbx_seq_one_letter_code
_entity_poly.pdbx_strand_id
1 'polypeptide(L)'
;MTKPDANQPTTPDSPPSPDAGGNRQTRQRQRRRTQRASAFSKWRARQVTGHPEAIAALHLLPPRTYASEQGATTVAYDGLGFFVPPASTVRQERLIEVLHLLGRVALATSDMLFTALYARRFDLRTTYRDLSLLRTQRLVWSAPPDGGNFHGTPLRRHQIYGLTHEGKQLLINLGVITDSESLEQMHACAWRTTVPRPNQLMHDLQIAWWCLSVREGLRLLPWCVGVRCQVEPRIFPGQRPDAILSARFDVSQPRMDLPLLPWMARTPCPRGMLDLHWALEVDNSTEAIAILQQKFEAYRDRHANGTYQEHLGGELIPIFLIQNATRSATLSASFKQIWPGGWALVSTPGLKGANASPFGALWGHYRSMAQQQIVPLLSTLQRDATQRVIGFRPLMTEALWRRYLDHVRAHTPPYRLADLLAREQDTPVASDE
;
A
#
# COMPACT_ATOMS: atom_id res chain seq x y z
N MET A 1 51.34 66.68 -11.09
CA MET A 1 51.92 67.21 -9.83
C MET A 1 50.79 67.18 -8.82
N THR A 2 50.77 66.39 -7.74
CA THR A 2 51.84 65.94 -6.83
C THR A 2 51.28 64.76 -5.99
N LYS A 3 52.06 63.69 -5.81
CA LYS A 3 52.03 62.79 -4.63
C LYS A 3 52.92 63.42 -3.53
N PRO A 4 52.71 63.19 -2.22
CA PRO A 4 53.11 61.95 -1.49
C PRO A 4 52.10 61.49 -0.39
N ASP A 5 51.92 60.22 -0.03
CA ASP A 5 52.76 59.26 0.76
C ASP A 5 53.18 59.72 2.17
N ALA A 6 52.66 59.06 3.23
CA ALA A 6 53.46 58.36 4.27
C ALA A 6 52.65 57.88 5.51
N ASN A 7 52.84 56.60 5.82
CA ASN A 7 53.08 55.95 7.13
C ASN A 7 51.96 55.41 8.06
N GLN A 8 52.08 54.07 8.21
CA GLN A 8 51.64 53.02 9.15
C GLN A 8 51.82 53.33 10.67
N PRO A 9 51.35 52.52 11.67
CA PRO A 9 51.25 51.05 11.68
C PRO A 9 50.07 50.35 12.42
N THR A 10 50.06 49.03 12.24
CA THR A 10 49.18 47.94 12.68
C THR A 10 49.23 47.56 14.16
N THR A 11 48.09 47.11 14.70
CA THR A 11 47.96 46.24 15.90
C THR A 11 47.23 44.93 15.53
N PRO A 12 47.50 43.79 16.21
CA PRO A 12 47.01 42.47 15.79
C PRO A 12 45.58 42.20 16.28
N ASP A 13 44.78 41.62 15.37
CA ASP A 13 43.43 41.15 15.64
C ASP A 13 43.42 39.97 16.62
N SER A 14 42.55 40.07 17.63
CA SER A 14 42.16 38.97 18.51
C SER A 14 41.34 37.94 17.73
N PRO A 15 41.46 36.63 18.01
CA PRO A 15 40.65 35.62 17.34
C PRO A 15 39.17 35.75 17.76
N PRO A 16 38.21 35.55 16.82
CA PRO A 16 36.79 35.59 17.15
C PRO A 16 36.38 34.39 18.01
N SER A 17 35.69 34.68 19.11
CA SER A 17 35.02 33.70 19.97
C SER A 17 34.07 32.80 19.17
N PRO A 18 34.04 31.47 19.42
CA PRO A 18 33.11 30.58 18.75
C PRO A 18 31.67 30.85 19.20
N ASP A 19 30.81 31.06 18.20
CA ASP A 19 29.40 31.38 18.31
C ASP A 19 28.61 30.48 19.28
N ALA A 20 27.97 31.12 20.26
CA ALA A 20 26.97 30.56 21.16
C ALA A 20 25.62 30.22 20.46
N GLY A 21 25.60 30.03 19.14
CA GLY A 21 24.41 29.78 18.33
C GLY A 21 23.88 28.34 18.38
N GLY A 22 24.74 27.35 18.68
CA GLY A 22 24.38 25.93 18.67
C GLY A 22 23.40 25.53 19.78
N ASN A 23 23.42 26.21 20.92
CA ASN A 23 22.60 25.82 22.08
C ASN A 23 21.13 26.26 21.98
N ARG A 24 20.83 27.29 21.17
CA ARG A 24 19.46 27.80 20.99
C ARG A 24 18.60 26.89 20.12
N GLN A 25 19.15 26.37 19.02
CA GLN A 25 18.41 25.46 18.13
C GLN A 25 18.13 24.10 18.79
N THR A 26 19.09 23.58 19.56
CA THR A 26 18.93 22.30 20.28
C THR A 26 17.87 22.41 21.38
N ARG A 27 17.87 23.52 22.15
CA ARG A 27 16.82 23.81 23.15
C ARG A 27 15.45 24.04 22.51
N GLN A 28 15.38 24.64 21.32
CA GLN A 28 14.12 24.83 20.59
C GLN A 28 13.57 23.51 20.03
N ARG A 29 14.44 22.61 19.54
CA ARG A 29 14.05 21.24 19.13
C ARG A 29 13.56 20.41 20.30
N GLN A 30 14.22 20.50 21.46
CA GLN A 30 13.84 19.77 22.66
C GLN A 30 12.50 20.27 23.24
N ARG A 31 12.27 21.60 23.25
CA ARG A 31 10.96 22.20 23.58
C ARG A 31 9.84 21.77 22.63
N ARG A 32 10.10 21.69 21.32
CA ARG A 32 9.12 21.19 20.33
C ARG A 32 8.80 19.70 20.53
N ARG A 33 9.79 18.88 20.92
CA ARG A 33 9.57 17.46 21.27
C ARG A 33 8.72 17.29 22.53
N THR A 34 9.00 18.03 23.60
CA THR A 34 8.19 17.96 24.84
C THR A 34 6.78 18.56 24.65
N GLN A 35 6.63 19.62 23.85
CA GLN A 35 5.30 20.13 23.50
C GLN A 35 4.49 19.14 22.66
N ARG A 36 5.11 18.43 21.70
CA ARG A 36 4.45 17.35 20.95
C ARG A 36 4.08 16.15 21.83
N ALA A 37 4.97 15.73 22.74
CA ALA A 37 4.65 14.67 23.70
C ALA A 37 3.51 15.06 24.65
N SER A 38 3.48 16.31 25.12
CA SER A 38 2.40 16.84 25.97
C SER A 38 1.07 16.96 25.20
N ALA A 39 1.10 17.41 23.94
CA ALA A 39 -0.06 17.46 23.07
C ALA A 39 -0.59 16.05 22.74
N PHE A 40 0.29 15.07 22.56
CA PHE A 40 -0.06 13.67 22.36
C PHE A 40 -0.68 13.05 23.61
N SER A 41 -0.13 13.30 24.80
CA SER A 41 -0.74 12.83 26.07
C SER A 41 -2.09 13.51 26.35
N LYS A 42 -2.25 14.80 26.02
CA LYS A 42 -3.55 15.51 26.13
C LYS A 42 -4.56 15.04 25.07
N TRP A 43 -4.11 14.72 23.86
CA TRP A 43 -4.94 14.11 22.82
C TRP A 43 -5.40 12.70 23.22
N ARG A 44 -4.49 11.87 23.78
CA ARG A 44 -4.79 10.55 24.33
C ARG A 44 -5.78 10.63 25.50
N ALA A 45 -5.62 11.60 26.40
CA ALA A 45 -6.56 11.83 27.50
C ALA A 45 -7.94 12.32 27.03
N ARG A 46 -8.02 13.05 25.91
CA ARG A 46 -9.29 13.50 25.29
C ARG A 46 -9.99 12.43 24.44
N GLN A 47 -9.25 11.44 23.93
CA GLN A 47 -9.81 10.29 23.21
C GLN A 47 -10.44 9.24 24.16
N VAL A 48 -10.08 9.25 25.45
CA VAL A 48 -10.60 8.32 26.46
C VAL A 48 -12.01 8.72 26.95
N THR A 49 -12.53 9.90 26.58
CA THR A 49 -13.88 10.34 26.98
C THR A 49 -14.97 10.13 25.90
N GLY A 50 -14.71 9.28 24.89
CA GLY A 50 -15.68 8.94 23.85
C GLY A 50 -16.54 7.73 24.24
N HIS A 51 -17.84 7.97 24.48
CA HIS A 51 -18.96 7.02 24.56
C HIS A 51 -18.68 5.61 25.15
N PRO A 52 -18.98 5.36 26.44
CA PRO A 52 -18.87 4.02 27.04
C PRO A 52 -19.77 2.95 26.39
N GLU A 53 -20.70 3.33 25.52
CA GLU A 53 -21.59 2.42 24.79
C GLU A 53 -20.91 1.70 23.60
N ALA A 54 -19.79 2.22 23.07
CA ALA A 54 -19.05 1.55 21.99
C ALA A 54 -18.14 0.40 22.49
N ILE A 55 -17.83 0.39 23.79
CA ILE A 55 -16.97 -0.61 24.44
C ILE A 55 -17.80 -1.81 24.92
N ALA A 56 -19.10 -1.63 25.18
CA ALA A 56 -20.01 -2.72 25.58
C ALA A 56 -20.47 -3.63 24.41
N ALA A 57 -20.25 -3.24 23.15
CA ALA A 57 -20.73 -3.98 21.98
C ALA A 57 -19.84 -5.17 21.55
N LEU A 58 -18.77 -5.47 22.30
CA LEU A 58 -17.82 -6.56 22.04
C LEU A 58 -17.72 -7.60 23.16
N HIS A 59 -18.69 -7.65 24.07
CA HIS A 59 -18.87 -8.79 25.00
C HIS A 59 -19.29 -10.10 24.30
N LEU A 60 -18.88 -10.29 23.03
CA LEU A 60 -19.02 -11.51 22.21
C LEU A 60 -17.66 -12.03 21.72
N LEU A 61 -16.57 -11.77 22.45
CA LEU A 61 -15.21 -12.25 22.12
C LEU A 61 -14.41 -12.60 23.39
N PRO A 62 -14.11 -13.89 23.67
CA PRO A 62 -13.16 -14.27 24.72
C PRO A 62 -11.70 -14.31 24.20
N PRO A 63 -10.72 -14.35 25.13
CA PRO A 63 -9.33 -13.95 24.88
C PRO A 63 -8.40 -15.06 24.34
N ARG A 64 -7.22 -14.64 23.87
CA ARG A 64 -6.06 -15.49 23.55
C ARG A 64 -5.62 -16.33 24.76
N THR A 65 -5.35 -17.61 24.54
CA THR A 65 -4.35 -18.38 25.31
C THR A 65 -3.17 -18.71 24.41
N TYR A 66 -1.97 -18.34 24.85
CA TYR A 66 -0.73 -18.95 24.39
C TYR A 66 -0.26 -19.95 25.47
N ALA A 67 0.17 -21.11 24.98
CA ALA A 67 1.07 -22.10 25.57
C ALA A 67 0.50 -23.42 26.16
N SER A 68 1.16 -24.47 25.68
CA SER A 68 1.38 -25.82 26.22
C SER A 68 0.45 -26.95 25.81
N GLU A 69 1.11 -28.09 25.72
CA GLU A 69 0.75 -29.33 25.05
C GLU A 69 -0.43 -30.05 25.70
N GLN A 70 -1.07 -30.91 24.90
CA GLN A 70 -2.02 -31.96 25.30
C GLN A 70 -3.47 -31.53 25.67
N GLY A 71 -4.34 -31.61 24.66
CA GLY A 71 -5.65 -32.26 24.73
C GLY A 71 -6.61 -31.92 25.88
N ALA A 72 -7.27 -30.76 25.81
CA ALA A 72 -8.62 -30.58 26.35
C ALA A 72 -9.32 -29.39 25.68
N THR A 73 -10.51 -29.60 25.11
CA THR A 73 -11.40 -28.53 24.60
C THR A 73 -11.96 -27.74 25.78
N THR A 74 -11.30 -26.65 26.15
CA THR A 74 -11.76 -25.74 27.19
C THR A 74 -12.94 -24.92 26.69
N VAL A 75 -14.11 -25.11 27.30
CA VAL A 75 -15.31 -24.29 27.06
C VAL A 75 -15.07 -22.90 27.65
N ALA A 76 -15.17 -21.84 26.83
CA ALA A 76 -14.96 -20.47 27.28
C ALA A 76 -16.26 -19.89 27.87
N TYR A 77 -16.16 -19.38 29.09
CA TYR A 77 -17.17 -18.58 29.76
C TYR A 77 -16.68 -17.12 29.79
N ASP A 78 -17.58 -16.14 29.73
CA ASP A 78 -17.18 -14.74 29.91
C ASP A 78 -16.82 -14.42 31.37
N GLY A 79 -16.28 -13.22 31.61
CA GLY A 79 -15.96 -12.73 32.96
C GLY A 79 -17.16 -12.56 33.91
N LEU A 80 -18.37 -12.94 33.47
CA LEU A 80 -19.63 -12.93 34.21
C LEU A 80 -20.25 -14.34 34.32
N GLY A 81 -19.56 -15.39 33.84
CA GLY A 81 -19.98 -16.79 34.00
C GLY A 81 -21.00 -17.30 32.98
N PHE A 82 -21.26 -16.57 31.89
CA PHE A 82 -22.15 -17.03 30.83
C PHE A 82 -21.40 -17.87 29.80
N PHE A 83 -22.03 -18.96 29.36
CA PHE A 83 -21.55 -19.79 28.25
C PHE A 83 -21.54 -18.95 26.97
N VAL A 84 -20.34 -18.71 26.42
CA VAL A 84 -20.19 -18.02 25.13
C VAL A 84 -20.02 -19.09 24.07
N PRO A 85 -21.05 -19.41 23.25
CA PRO A 85 -20.83 -20.25 22.09
C PRO A 85 -19.81 -19.54 21.19
N PRO A 86 -18.75 -20.23 20.71
CA PRO A 86 -17.76 -19.59 19.87
C PRO A 86 -18.46 -19.13 18.60
N ALA A 87 -18.71 -17.83 18.47
CA ALA A 87 -18.95 -17.24 17.16
C ALA A 87 -17.75 -17.69 16.32
N SER A 88 -18.00 -18.44 15.23
CA SER A 88 -16.94 -19.07 14.46
C SER A 88 -15.81 -18.07 14.25
N THR A 89 -14.60 -18.37 14.73
CA THR A 89 -13.39 -17.52 14.63
C THR A 89 -13.26 -16.90 13.23
N VAL A 90 -13.62 -17.69 12.21
CA VAL A 90 -13.71 -17.32 10.79
C VAL A 90 -14.52 -16.05 10.50
N ARG A 91 -15.67 -15.85 11.17
CA ARG A 91 -16.48 -14.62 10.96
C ARG A 91 -15.78 -13.42 11.57
N GLN A 92 -15.25 -13.55 12.78
CA GLN A 92 -14.57 -12.45 13.47
C GLN A 92 -13.29 -12.05 12.73
N GLU A 93 -12.48 -13.02 12.32
CA GLU A 93 -11.30 -12.80 11.47
C GLU A 93 -11.66 -12.04 10.19
N ARG A 94 -12.76 -12.41 9.53
CA ARG A 94 -13.23 -11.71 8.32
C ARG A 94 -13.67 -10.27 8.60
N LEU A 95 -14.40 -10.03 9.69
CA LEU A 95 -14.81 -8.67 10.07
C LEU A 95 -13.59 -7.79 10.39
N ILE A 96 -12.61 -8.35 11.10
CA ILE A 96 -11.32 -7.70 11.36
C ILE A 96 -10.60 -7.37 10.05
N GLU A 97 -10.56 -8.31 9.10
CA GLU A 97 -9.92 -8.11 7.80
C GLU A 97 -10.60 -7.00 6.98
N VAL A 98 -11.93 -6.88 7.03
CA VAL A 98 -12.65 -5.74 6.41
C VAL A 98 -12.18 -4.42 6.99
N LEU A 99 -12.11 -4.32 8.32
CA LEU A 99 -11.67 -3.09 9.00
C LEU A 99 -10.20 -2.78 8.68
N HIS A 100 -9.33 -3.80 8.72
CA HIS A 100 -7.92 -3.67 8.40
C HIS A 100 -7.75 -3.14 6.97
N LEU A 101 -8.40 -3.80 6.00
CA LEU A 101 -8.35 -3.41 4.59
C LEU A 101 -8.84 -1.97 4.38
N LEU A 102 -10.00 -1.59 4.94
CA LEU A 102 -10.54 -0.24 4.81
C LEU A 102 -9.62 0.83 5.39
N GLY A 103 -8.92 0.56 6.50
CA GLY A 103 -7.94 1.51 7.03
C GLY A 103 -6.69 1.65 6.17
N ARG A 104 -6.36 0.65 5.33
CA ARG A 104 -5.22 0.69 4.40
C ARG A 104 -5.54 1.36 3.07
N VAL A 105 -6.79 1.25 2.59
CA VAL A 105 -7.22 1.79 1.29
C VAL A 105 -8.13 3.02 1.39
N ALA A 106 -8.35 3.53 2.61
CA ALA A 106 -9.25 4.62 2.99
C ALA A 106 -10.75 4.39 2.73
N LEU A 107 -11.12 3.95 1.53
CA LEU A 107 -12.49 3.68 1.14
C LEU A 107 -12.58 2.58 0.08
N ALA A 108 -13.73 1.91 0.00
CA ALA A 108 -14.02 0.91 -1.02
C ALA A 108 -15.54 0.77 -1.24
N THR A 109 -15.95 0.29 -2.41
CA THR A 109 -17.34 -0.12 -2.63
C THR A 109 -17.62 -1.51 -2.06
N SER A 110 -18.89 -1.82 -1.83
CA SER A 110 -19.33 -3.20 -1.51
C SER A 110 -18.80 -4.25 -2.50
N ASP A 111 -18.79 -3.98 -3.80
CA ASP A 111 -18.30 -4.93 -4.82
C ASP A 111 -16.80 -5.15 -4.74
N MET A 112 -16.03 -4.09 -4.46
CA MET A 112 -14.59 -4.21 -4.22
C MET A 112 -14.30 -5.07 -3.00
N LEU A 113 -15.03 -4.84 -1.90
CA LEU A 113 -14.89 -5.63 -0.67
C LEU A 113 -15.32 -7.09 -0.89
N PHE A 114 -16.41 -7.33 -1.62
CA PHE A 114 -16.85 -8.66 -2.00
C PHE A 114 -15.77 -9.40 -2.80
N THR A 115 -15.24 -8.76 -3.84
CA THR A 115 -14.20 -9.35 -4.69
C THR A 115 -12.93 -9.66 -3.89
N ALA A 116 -12.52 -8.73 -3.02
CA ALA A 116 -11.27 -8.85 -2.27
C ALA A 116 -11.31 -9.86 -1.11
N LEU A 117 -12.48 -10.05 -0.48
CA LEU A 117 -12.55 -10.80 0.78
C LEU A 117 -13.59 -11.95 0.79
N TYR A 118 -14.56 -11.95 -0.12
CA TYR A 118 -15.72 -12.85 -0.04
C TYR A 118 -15.87 -13.79 -1.25
N ALA A 119 -15.63 -13.32 -2.48
CA ALA A 119 -16.08 -13.96 -3.74
C ALA A 119 -15.70 -15.44 -3.97
N ARG A 120 -14.78 -16.00 -3.18
CA ARG A 120 -14.35 -17.41 -3.27
C ARG A 120 -14.84 -18.30 -2.13
N ARG A 121 -15.39 -17.72 -1.07
CA ARG A 121 -15.78 -18.43 0.16
C ARG A 121 -17.20 -18.14 0.59
N PHE A 122 -17.75 -17.00 0.18
CA PHE A 122 -19.01 -16.48 0.64
C PHE A 122 -19.77 -15.81 -0.50
N ASP A 123 -21.07 -15.67 -0.34
CA ASP A 123 -21.93 -14.95 -1.26
C ASP A 123 -22.00 -13.45 -0.94
N LEU A 124 -22.58 -12.69 -1.88
CA LEU A 124 -22.74 -11.25 -1.74
C LEU A 124 -23.67 -10.88 -0.57
N ARG A 125 -24.63 -11.74 -0.23
CA ARG A 125 -25.53 -11.55 0.92
C ARG A 125 -24.75 -11.53 2.24
N THR A 126 -23.76 -12.40 2.37
CA THR A 126 -22.86 -12.44 3.53
C THR A 126 -22.09 -11.13 3.67
N THR A 127 -21.57 -10.58 2.55
CA THR A 127 -20.89 -9.27 2.54
C THR A 127 -21.81 -8.16 3.04
N TYR A 128 -23.04 -8.06 2.53
CA TYR A 128 -23.98 -7.03 2.99
C TYR A 128 -24.37 -7.19 4.46
N ARG A 129 -24.56 -8.43 4.94
CA ARG A 129 -24.87 -8.70 6.35
C ARG A 129 -23.73 -8.25 7.26
N ASP A 130 -22.49 -8.54 6.90
CA ASP A 130 -21.31 -8.18 7.68
C ASP A 130 -21.05 -6.67 7.65
N LEU A 131 -21.20 -6.02 6.49
CA LEU A 131 -21.11 -4.56 6.38
C LEU A 131 -22.21 -3.86 7.17
N SER A 132 -23.44 -4.39 7.15
CA SER A 132 -24.53 -3.88 7.98
C SER A 132 -24.22 -4.01 9.47
N LEU A 133 -23.62 -5.12 9.90
CA LEU A 133 -23.21 -5.32 11.30
C LEU A 133 -22.14 -4.30 11.71
N LEU A 134 -21.05 -4.19 10.95
CA LEU A 134 -19.98 -3.23 11.21
C LEU A 134 -20.50 -1.79 11.26
N ARG A 135 -21.45 -1.48 10.38
CA ARG A 135 -22.10 -0.17 10.31
C ARG A 135 -22.97 0.10 11.54
N THR A 136 -23.80 -0.85 11.96
CA THR A 136 -24.63 -0.72 13.18
C THR A 136 -23.76 -0.52 14.42
N GLN A 137 -22.58 -1.15 14.46
CA GLN A 137 -21.58 -0.98 15.52
C GLN A 137 -20.72 0.27 15.37
N ARG A 138 -20.97 1.12 14.35
CA ARG A 138 -20.20 2.34 14.03
C ARG A 138 -18.71 2.09 13.78
N LEU A 139 -18.31 0.89 13.37
CA LEU A 139 -16.91 0.53 13.07
C LEU A 139 -16.52 0.91 11.64
N VAL A 140 -17.50 1.05 10.76
CA VAL A 140 -17.34 1.59 9.40
C VAL A 140 -18.39 2.66 9.18
N TRP A 141 -18.08 3.71 8.43
CA TRP A 141 -19.10 4.63 7.91
C TRP A 141 -19.52 4.15 6.53
N SER A 142 -20.69 4.59 6.06
CA SER A 142 -21.17 4.30 4.72
C SER A 142 -21.88 5.49 4.11
N ALA A 143 -21.77 5.66 2.82
CA ALA A 143 -22.58 6.62 2.10
C ALA A 143 -22.95 6.14 0.69
N PRO A 144 -24.13 6.53 0.17
CA PRO A 144 -24.37 6.47 -1.25
C PRO A 144 -23.45 7.48 -1.96
N PRO A 145 -22.92 7.17 -3.14
CA PRO A 145 -22.24 8.14 -3.99
C PRO A 145 -23.25 9.09 -4.62
N ASP A 146 -22.97 10.38 -4.55
CA ASP A 146 -23.77 11.45 -5.16
C ASP A 146 -23.50 11.61 -6.68
N GLY A 147 -23.58 10.49 -7.42
CA GLY A 147 -23.32 10.44 -8.87
C GLY A 147 -21.88 10.09 -9.27
N GLY A 148 -21.63 10.10 -10.58
CA GLY A 148 -20.37 9.65 -11.20
C GLY A 148 -20.46 8.24 -11.80
N ASN A 149 -19.49 7.91 -12.66
CA ASN A 149 -19.35 6.60 -13.29
C ASN A 149 -17.99 6.01 -12.94
N PHE A 150 -17.97 4.77 -12.48
CA PHE A 150 -16.74 4.04 -12.21
C PHE A 150 -16.62 2.89 -13.19
N HIS A 151 -15.59 2.92 -14.05
CA HIS A 151 -15.42 2.00 -15.19
C HIS A 151 -16.68 1.83 -16.06
N GLY A 152 -17.40 2.93 -16.32
CA GLY A 152 -18.62 2.90 -17.15
C GLY A 152 -19.89 2.46 -16.40
N THR A 153 -19.80 2.10 -15.12
CA THR A 153 -20.97 1.75 -14.30
C THR A 153 -21.38 2.95 -13.43
N PRO A 154 -22.67 3.34 -13.43
CA PRO A 154 -23.16 4.39 -12.55
C PRO A 154 -22.94 4.04 -11.08
N LEU A 155 -22.23 4.91 -10.36
CA LEU A 155 -21.88 4.69 -8.95
C LEU A 155 -23.09 4.59 -8.04
N ARG A 156 -24.20 5.25 -8.39
CA ARG A 156 -25.43 5.35 -7.57
C ARG A 156 -25.96 4.01 -7.06
N ARG A 157 -25.53 2.89 -7.65
CA ARG A 157 -25.91 1.53 -7.25
C ARG A 157 -25.05 0.93 -6.13
N HIS A 158 -23.89 1.50 -5.83
CA HIS A 158 -22.93 0.92 -4.88
C HIS A 158 -22.86 1.77 -3.62
N GLN A 159 -22.93 1.15 -2.44
CA GLN A 159 -22.53 1.83 -1.20
C GLN A 159 -20.99 1.86 -1.11
N ILE A 160 -20.48 3.00 -0.65
CA ILE A 160 -19.07 3.20 -0.30
C ILE A 160 -18.94 3.07 1.21
N TYR A 161 -17.85 2.44 1.63
CA TYR A 161 -17.51 2.23 3.03
C TYR A 161 -16.11 2.76 3.30
N GLY A 162 -15.88 3.23 4.52
CA GLY A 162 -14.56 3.52 5.04
C GLY A 162 -14.49 3.27 6.54
N LEU A 163 -13.27 3.23 7.07
CA LEU A 163 -13.03 2.94 8.48
C LEU A 163 -13.39 4.15 9.36
N THR A 164 -14.01 3.91 10.52
CA THR A 164 -14.21 4.96 11.53
C THR A 164 -13.09 5.00 12.55
N HIS A 165 -13.02 6.07 13.35
CA HIS A 165 -12.11 6.12 14.50
C HIS A 165 -12.39 4.99 15.50
N GLU A 166 -13.65 4.63 15.72
CA GLU A 166 -14.06 3.51 16.57
C GLU A 166 -13.58 2.16 16.00
N GLY A 167 -13.71 1.96 14.69
CA GLY A 167 -13.16 0.77 14.00
C GLY A 167 -11.65 0.67 14.11
N LYS A 168 -10.94 1.80 13.94
CA LYS A 168 -9.48 1.87 14.14
C LYS A 168 -9.10 1.56 15.58
N GLN A 169 -9.82 2.09 16.56
CA GLN A 169 -9.56 1.84 17.97
C GLN A 169 -9.78 0.37 18.33
N LEU A 170 -10.78 -0.28 17.73
CA LEU A 170 -10.97 -1.73 17.88
C LEU A 170 -9.74 -2.51 17.39
N LEU A 171 -9.22 -2.19 16.20
CA LEU A 171 -8.02 -2.86 15.67
C LEU A 171 -6.80 -2.68 16.59
N ILE A 172 -6.65 -1.51 17.21
CA ILE A 172 -5.61 -1.24 18.20
C ILE A 172 -5.80 -2.14 19.43
N ASN A 173 -7.03 -2.20 19.97
CA ASN A 173 -7.33 -2.98 21.17
C ASN A 173 -7.14 -4.48 20.96
N LEU A 174 -7.44 -4.98 19.75
CA LEU A 174 -7.25 -6.39 19.40
C LEU A 174 -5.78 -6.75 19.13
N GLY A 175 -4.89 -5.76 18.97
CA GLY A 175 -3.47 -5.99 18.69
C GLY A 175 -3.22 -6.72 17.37
N VAL A 176 -4.13 -6.59 16.40
CA VAL A 176 -4.05 -7.28 15.09
C VAL A 176 -3.02 -6.64 14.17
N ILE A 177 -2.76 -5.34 14.34
CA ILE A 177 -1.69 -4.62 13.67
C ILE A 177 -0.61 -4.34 14.71
N THR A 178 0.53 -5.01 14.56
CA THR A 178 1.62 -4.96 15.53
C THR A 178 2.59 -3.80 15.28
N ASP A 179 2.59 -3.21 14.09
CA ASP A 179 3.50 -2.13 13.74
C ASP A 179 2.82 -0.75 13.89
N SER A 180 3.42 0.11 14.71
CA SER A 180 2.87 1.42 15.07
C SER A 180 2.74 2.36 13.86
N GLU A 181 3.68 2.28 12.91
CA GLU A 181 3.66 3.11 11.71
C GLU A 181 2.42 2.81 10.85
N SER A 182 2.13 1.54 10.60
CA SER A 182 0.90 1.17 9.89
C SER A 182 -0.34 1.68 10.59
N LEU A 183 -0.43 1.53 11.92
CA LEU A 183 -1.54 2.04 12.71
C LEU A 183 -1.69 3.56 12.55
N GLU A 184 -0.59 4.31 12.62
CA GLU A 184 -0.62 5.77 12.44
C GLU A 184 -1.11 6.15 11.05
N GLN A 185 -0.67 5.43 10.02
CA GLN A 185 -1.03 5.69 8.62
C GLN A 185 -2.45 5.23 8.26
N MET A 186 -3.11 4.39 9.07
CA MET A 186 -4.49 3.99 8.76
C MET A 186 -5.41 5.19 8.65
N HIS A 187 -6.12 5.26 7.53
CA HIS A 187 -7.12 6.28 7.28
C HIS A 187 -8.41 5.92 8.03
N ALA A 188 -8.87 6.83 8.88
CA ALA A 188 -10.11 6.68 9.63
C ALA A 188 -10.72 8.05 9.85
N CYS A 189 -12.04 8.13 9.86
CA CYS A 189 -12.76 9.39 10.07
C CYS A 189 -13.91 9.21 11.07
N ALA A 190 -14.63 10.30 11.35
CA ALA A 190 -15.84 10.24 12.15
C ALA A 190 -16.92 9.41 11.43
N TRP A 191 -17.76 8.71 12.21
CA TRP A 191 -18.91 7.96 11.70
C TRP A 191 -19.86 8.81 10.82
N ARG A 192 -20.07 10.10 11.16
CA ARG A 192 -20.87 11.05 10.38
C ARG A 192 -19.99 11.92 9.48
N THR A 193 -19.08 11.31 8.73
CA THR A 193 -18.23 12.06 7.79
C THR A 193 -19.02 12.58 6.59
N THR A 194 -18.57 13.69 6.02
CA THR A 194 -19.04 14.14 4.70
C THR A 194 -18.39 13.26 3.63
N VAL A 195 -19.19 12.83 2.65
CA VAL A 195 -18.70 12.10 1.48
C VAL A 195 -17.74 13.00 0.69
N PRO A 196 -16.59 12.49 0.23
CA PRO A 196 -15.73 13.27 -0.66
C PRO A 196 -16.49 13.74 -1.89
N ARG A 197 -16.10 14.91 -2.44
CA ARG A 197 -16.68 15.43 -3.69
C ARG A 197 -16.51 14.40 -4.82
N PRO A 198 -17.41 14.33 -5.81
CA PRO A 198 -17.39 13.28 -6.84
C PRO A 198 -16.04 13.05 -7.52
N ASN A 199 -15.29 14.10 -7.87
CA ASN A 199 -13.97 13.96 -8.50
C ASN A 199 -12.92 13.34 -7.56
N GLN A 200 -12.91 13.77 -6.30
CA GLN A 200 -12.02 13.19 -5.28
C GLN A 200 -12.41 11.74 -4.99
N LEU A 201 -13.71 11.48 -4.84
CA LEU A 201 -14.22 10.13 -4.64
C LEU A 201 -13.82 9.20 -5.80
N MET A 202 -13.83 9.69 -7.04
CA MET A 202 -13.40 8.92 -8.19
C MET A 202 -11.92 8.61 -8.23
N HIS A 203 -11.11 9.59 -7.87
CA HIS A 203 -9.69 9.40 -7.67
C HIS A 203 -9.41 8.34 -6.61
N ASP A 204 -10.04 8.46 -5.43
CA ASP A 204 -9.83 7.56 -4.30
C ASP A 204 -10.33 6.13 -4.58
N LEU A 205 -11.47 5.99 -5.25
CA LEU A 205 -11.99 4.68 -5.66
C LEU A 205 -11.10 4.01 -6.70
N GLN A 206 -10.45 4.77 -7.58
CA GLN A 206 -9.50 4.22 -8.54
C GLN A 206 -8.22 3.74 -7.86
N ILE A 207 -7.73 4.48 -6.86
CA ILE A 207 -6.63 4.05 -6.00
C ILE A 207 -6.99 2.73 -5.31
N ALA A 208 -8.15 2.70 -4.63
CA ALA A 208 -8.63 1.53 -3.92
C ALA A 208 -8.77 0.32 -4.86
N TRP A 209 -9.38 0.52 -6.03
CA TRP A 209 -9.50 -0.53 -7.04
C TRP A 209 -8.16 -1.11 -7.46
N TRP A 210 -7.18 -0.26 -7.81
CA TRP A 210 -5.88 -0.75 -8.25
C TRP A 210 -5.19 -1.55 -7.13
N CYS A 211 -5.15 -0.99 -5.92
CA CYS A 211 -4.56 -1.64 -4.74
C CYS A 211 -5.19 -3.01 -4.45
N LEU A 212 -6.53 -3.08 -4.46
CA LEU A 212 -7.27 -4.31 -4.20
C LEU A 212 -7.14 -5.33 -5.33
N SER A 213 -7.13 -4.87 -6.58
CA SER A 213 -6.96 -5.72 -7.76
C SER A 213 -5.55 -6.34 -7.81
N VAL A 214 -4.52 -5.57 -7.49
CA VAL A 214 -3.14 -6.06 -7.34
C VAL A 214 -3.05 -7.06 -6.18
N ARG A 215 -3.61 -6.73 -5.01
CA ARG A 215 -3.64 -7.64 -3.85
C ARG A 215 -4.34 -8.96 -4.18
N GLU A 216 -5.46 -8.91 -4.90
CA GLU A 216 -6.17 -10.12 -5.32
C GLU A 216 -5.34 -11.00 -6.25
N GLY A 217 -4.61 -10.41 -7.20
CA GLY A 217 -3.65 -11.16 -8.01
C GLY A 217 -2.55 -11.81 -7.15
N LEU A 218 -1.98 -11.05 -6.22
CA LEU A 218 -0.89 -11.51 -5.35
C LEU A 218 -1.33 -12.65 -4.43
N ARG A 219 -2.57 -12.59 -3.94
CA ARG A 219 -3.16 -13.62 -3.07
C ARG A 219 -3.17 -14.99 -3.73
N LEU A 220 -3.30 -15.04 -5.07
CA LEU A 220 -3.29 -16.28 -5.83
C LEU A 220 -1.89 -16.85 -6.06
N LEU A 221 -0.84 -16.06 -5.82
CA LEU A 221 0.53 -16.52 -5.97
C LEU A 221 0.95 -17.30 -4.72
N PRO A 222 1.35 -18.58 -4.87
CA PRO A 222 1.85 -19.37 -3.75
C PRO A 222 3.07 -18.75 -3.09
N TRP A 223 3.96 -18.16 -3.87
CA TRP A 223 5.22 -17.60 -3.36
C TRP A 223 5.07 -16.22 -2.74
N CYS A 224 3.94 -15.52 -2.91
CA CYS A 224 3.74 -14.22 -2.29
C CYS A 224 3.39 -14.40 -0.81
N VAL A 225 4.36 -14.27 0.08
CA VAL A 225 4.21 -14.59 1.51
C VAL A 225 3.60 -13.48 2.35
N GLY A 226 3.53 -12.26 1.81
CA GLY A 226 2.88 -11.14 2.49
C GLY A 226 2.74 -9.91 1.62
N VAL A 227 1.83 -9.04 2.03
CA VAL A 227 1.54 -7.78 1.35
C VAL A 227 1.42 -6.63 2.34
N ARG A 228 1.86 -5.45 1.92
CA ARG A 228 1.57 -4.19 2.58
C ARG A 228 0.93 -3.28 1.56
N CYS A 229 -0.15 -2.62 1.92
CA CYS A 229 -0.77 -1.59 1.11
C CYS A 229 -1.07 -0.40 2.01
N GLN A 230 -0.80 0.81 1.53
CA GLN A 230 -1.14 2.02 2.26
C GLN A 230 -1.41 3.15 1.27
N VAL A 231 -2.58 3.78 1.39
CA VAL A 231 -2.93 4.99 0.65
C VAL A 231 -2.40 6.23 1.33
N GLU A 232 -2.06 7.23 0.52
CA GLU A 232 -1.42 8.49 0.90
C GLU A 232 -0.29 8.34 1.94
N PRO A 233 0.63 7.36 1.81
CA PRO A 233 1.64 7.12 2.81
C PRO A 233 2.60 8.30 2.90
N ARG A 234 2.95 8.68 4.13
CA ARG A 234 4.02 9.65 4.40
C ARG A 234 5.30 8.89 4.72
N ILE A 235 5.93 8.29 3.71
CA ILE A 235 7.18 7.53 3.92
C ILE A 235 8.30 8.45 4.39
N PHE A 236 8.37 9.65 3.82
CA PHE A 236 9.37 10.67 4.16
C PHE A 236 8.84 12.08 3.84
N PRO A 237 9.45 13.14 4.43
CA PRO A 237 9.02 14.51 4.18
C PRO A 237 9.16 14.89 2.70
N GLY A 238 8.10 15.48 2.14
CA GLY A 238 8.14 16.11 0.81
C GLY A 238 7.76 15.21 -0.38
N GLN A 239 7.40 13.94 -0.17
CA GLN A 239 6.77 13.12 -1.20
C GLN A 239 5.64 12.30 -0.59
N ARG A 240 4.48 12.33 -1.25
CA ARG A 240 3.29 11.59 -0.86
C ARG A 240 2.68 10.96 -2.11
N PRO A 241 3.01 9.71 -2.44
CA PRO A 241 2.30 9.00 -3.50
C PRO A 241 0.85 8.77 -3.10
N ASP A 242 0.00 8.48 -4.07
CA ASP A 242 -1.41 8.18 -3.82
C ASP A 242 -1.59 6.84 -3.11
N ALA A 243 -0.73 5.86 -3.42
CA ALA A 243 -0.60 4.64 -2.63
C ALA A 243 0.79 4.02 -2.76
N ILE A 244 1.13 3.17 -1.79
CA ILE A 244 2.21 2.21 -1.92
C ILE A 244 1.72 0.82 -1.64
N LEU A 245 2.13 -0.09 -2.52
CA LEU A 245 1.98 -1.52 -2.33
C LEU A 245 3.35 -2.16 -2.29
N SER A 246 3.56 -3.07 -1.34
CA SER A 246 4.77 -3.88 -1.25
C SER A 246 4.37 -5.34 -1.11
N ALA A 247 5.05 -6.23 -1.81
CA ALA A 247 4.81 -7.66 -1.75
C ALA A 247 6.11 -8.40 -1.51
N ARG A 248 6.08 -9.36 -0.58
CA ARG A 248 7.22 -10.20 -0.26
C ARG A 248 7.04 -11.58 -0.89
N PHE A 249 8.12 -12.10 -1.45
CA PHE A 249 8.15 -13.38 -2.14
C PHE A 249 9.19 -14.31 -1.52
N ASP A 250 8.75 -15.53 -1.22
CA ASP A 250 9.63 -16.68 -0.98
C ASP A 250 9.45 -17.66 -2.15
N VAL A 251 10.37 -17.60 -3.11
CA VAL A 251 10.31 -18.46 -4.30
C VAL A 251 10.68 -19.92 -4.00
N SER A 252 11.29 -20.18 -2.84
CA SER A 252 11.72 -21.52 -2.42
C SER A 252 10.60 -22.29 -1.72
N GLN A 253 9.72 -21.57 -1.02
CA GLN A 253 8.67 -22.14 -0.19
C GLN A 253 7.28 -21.59 -0.59
N PRO A 254 6.53 -22.28 -1.47
CA PRO A 254 5.17 -21.90 -1.79
C PRO A 254 4.27 -22.03 -0.55
N ARG A 255 3.34 -21.08 -0.38
CA ARG A 255 2.28 -21.17 0.63
C ARG A 255 1.21 -22.17 0.23
N MET A 256 0.70 -22.87 1.24
CA MET A 256 -0.40 -23.82 1.10
C MET A 256 -1.78 -23.14 1.18
N ASP A 257 -1.90 -22.04 1.94
CA ASP A 257 -3.15 -21.29 2.09
C ASP A 257 -3.16 -20.05 1.18
N LEU A 258 -3.63 -20.24 -0.07
CA LEU A 258 -3.82 -19.16 -1.04
C LEU A 258 -5.01 -18.23 -0.70
N PRO A 259 -6.12 -18.69 -0.10
CA PRO A 259 -7.22 -17.81 0.29
C PRO A 259 -6.86 -16.63 1.19
N LEU A 260 -5.84 -16.74 2.05
CA LEU A 260 -5.41 -15.67 2.93
C LEU A 260 -4.09 -15.09 2.44
N LEU A 261 -3.97 -13.75 2.32
CA LEU A 261 -2.69 -13.08 2.07
C LEU A 261 -2.31 -12.27 3.30
N PRO A 262 -1.30 -12.69 4.09
CA PRO A 262 -0.92 -12.01 5.32
C PRO A 262 -0.51 -10.56 5.09
N TRP A 263 -0.95 -9.68 5.99
CA TRP A 263 -0.41 -8.33 6.06
C TRP A 263 1.00 -8.36 6.64
N MET A 264 1.95 -7.73 5.94
CA MET A 264 3.33 -7.61 6.42
C MET A 264 3.54 -6.26 7.10
N ALA A 265 4.28 -6.28 8.22
CA ALA A 265 4.84 -5.08 8.82
C ALA A 265 5.99 -4.53 7.96
N ARG A 266 6.43 -3.29 8.24
CA ARG A 266 7.64 -2.72 7.65
C ARG A 266 8.89 -3.30 8.32
N THR A 267 9.23 -4.53 7.95
CA THR A 267 10.45 -5.21 8.39
C THR A 267 11.43 -5.36 7.24
N PRO A 268 12.75 -5.34 7.50
CA PRO A 268 13.76 -5.63 6.49
C PRO A 268 13.46 -6.96 5.78
N CYS A 269 13.74 -7.03 4.48
CA CYS A 269 13.55 -8.25 3.72
C CYS A 269 14.51 -9.34 4.22
N PRO A 270 14.00 -10.51 4.66
CA PRO A 270 14.84 -11.63 5.06
C PRO A 270 15.75 -12.10 3.93
N ARG A 271 16.91 -12.67 4.29
CA ARG A 271 17.83 -13.26 3.31
C ARG A 271 17.13 -14.39 2.54
N GLY A 272 17.25 -14.37 1.21
CA GLY A 272 16.64 -15.37 0.32
C GLY A 272 15.21 -15.05 -0.11
N MET A 273 14.60 -13.99 0.44
CA MET A 273 13.32 -13.46 -0.02
C MET A 273 13.52 -12.26 -0.96
N LEU A 274 12.45 -11.93 -1.68
CA LEU A 274 12.40 -10.78 -2.58
C LEU A 274 11.26 -9.86 -2.17
N ASP A 275 11.54 -8.57 -2.01
CA ASP A 275 10.51 -7.55 -1.88
C ASP A 275 10.35 -6.78 -3.21
N LEU A 276 9.10 -6.63 -3.64
CA LEU A 276 8.71 -5.73 -4.72
C LEU A 276 7.94 -4.55 -4.14
N HIS A 277 8.27 -3.34 -4.57
CA HIS A 277 7.60 -2.12 -4.12
C HIS A 277 7.08 -1.32 -5.31
N TRP A 278 5.81 -0.91 -5.24
CA TRP A 278 5.15 -0.06 -6.21
C TRP A 278 4.60 1.19 -5.53
N ALA A 279 4.80 2.35 -6.14
CA ALA A 279 4.12 3.57 -5.76
C ALA A 279 3.13 3.98 -6.85
N LEU A 280 1.87 4.08 -6.49
CA LEU A 280 0.81 4.49 -7.37
C LEU A 280 0.67 6.01 -7.38
N GLU A 281 0.48 6.55 -8.59
CA GLU A 281 0.07 7.92 -8.87
C GLU A 281 -1.11 7.86 -9.85
N VAL A 282 -2.24 8.46 -9.49
CA VAL A 282 -3.45 8.50 -10.33
C VAL A 282 -3.61 9.90 -10.90
N ASP A 283 -3.74 9.99 -12.22
CA ASP A 283 -4.02 11.25 -12.90
C ASP A 283 -5.34 11.16 -13.68
N ASN A 284 -6.33 11.88 -13.15
CA ASN A 284 -7.64 12.06 -13.77
C ASN A 284 -7.68 13.28 -14.71
N SER A 285 -6.53 13.70 -15.24
CA SER A 285 -6.36 14.90 -16.08
C SER A 285 -6.72 16.22 -15.40
N THR A 286 -6.77 16.25 -14.07
CA THR A 286 -7.06 17.45 -13.27
C THR A 286 -5.80 18.10 -12.71
N GLU A 287 -4.71 17.35 -12.56
CA GLU A 287 -3.45 17.85 -12.04
C GLU A 287 -2.67 18.60 -13.14
N ALA A 288 -1.98 19.69 -12.81
CA ALA A 288 -1.16 20.39 -13.79
C ALA A 288 0.03 19.51 -14.20
N ILE A 289 0.40 19.50 -15.49
CA ILE A 289 1.53 18.69 -16.00
C ILE A 289 2.83 19.02 -15.25
N ALA A 290 3.06 20.28 -14.91
CA ALA A 290 4.23 20.71 -14.14
C ALA A 290 4.33 20.04 -12.76
N ILE A 291 3.19 19.76 -12.10
CA ILE A 291 3.19 19.07 -10.80
C ILE A 291 3.58 17.60 -11.00
N LEU A 292 3.08 16.94 -12.05
CA LEU A 292 3.48 15.57 -12.38
C LEU A 292 4.98 15.49 -12.75
N GLN A 293 5.51 16.50 -13.44
CA GLN A 293 6.94 16.60 -13.73
C GLN A 293 7.78 16.73 -12.44
N GLN A 294 7.33 17.54 -11.46
CA GLN A 294 7.97 17.60 -10.14
C GLN A 294 7.95 16.26 -9.42
N LYS A 295 6.87 15.46 -9.56
CA LYS A 295 6.84 14.09 -9.04
C LYS A 295 7.91 13.21 -9.71
N PHE A 296 8.13 13.34 -11.02
CA PHE A 296 9.18 12.59 -11.72
C PHE A 296 10.58 12.94 -11.20
N GLU A 297 10.87 14.24 -11.02
CA GLU A 297 12.11 14.71 -10.42
C GLU A 297 12.29 14.17 -9.01
N ALA A 298 11.24 14.22 -8.19
CA ALA A 298 11.27 13.67 -6.85
C ALA A 298 11.59 12.16 -6.84
N TYR A 299 10.96 11.35 -7.69
CA TYR A 299 11.28 9.92 -7.78
C TYR A 299 12.74 9.70 -8.20
N ARG A 300 13.21 10.38 -9.25
CA ARG A 300 14.60 10.28 -9.73
C ARG A 300 15.60 10.62 -8.62
N ASP A 301 15.42 11.77 -7.97
CA ASP A 301 16.38 12.27 -6.98
C ASP A 301 16.38 11.40 -5.71
N ARG A 302 15.22 10.87 -5.31
CA ARG A 302 15.12 9.94 -4.17
C ARG A 302 15.75 8.59 -4.45
N HIS A 303 15.67 8.12 -5.69
CA HIS A 303 16.40 6.94 -6.15
C HIS A 303 17.90 7.17 -6.17
N ALA A 304 18.36 8.28 -6.75
CA ALA A 304 19.77 8.65 -6.79
C ALA A 304 20.38 8.77 -5.38
N ASN A 305 19.61 9.27 -4.41
CA ASN A 305 20.03 9.42 -3.03
C ASN A 305 19.83 8.15 -2.17
N GLY A 306 19.39 7.03 -2.74
CA GLY A 306 19.17 5.78 -2.00
C GLY A 306 18.06 5.84 -0.95
N THR A 307 17.17 6.84 -0.99
CA THR A 307 16.13 7.04 0.04
C THR A 307 15.18 5.85 0.12
N TYR A 308 14.79 5.27 -1.02
CA TYR A 308 13.91 4.09 -1.03
C TYR A 308 14.62 2.84 -0.50
N GLN A 309 15.91 2.66 -0.82
CA GLN A 309 16.69 1.55 -0.28
C GLN A 309 16.75 1.63 1.26
N GLU A 310 17.02 2.82 1.80
CA GLU A 310 17.09 3.03 3.26
C GLU A 310 15.72 2.78 3.92
N HIS A 311 14.63 3.26 3.31
CA HIS A 311 13.33 3.29 3.97
C HIS A 311 12.46 2.07 3.68
N LEU A 312 12.51 1.52 2.48
CA LEU A 312 11.70 0.39 2.06
C LEU A 312 12.50 -0.92 2.01
N GLY A 313 13.83 -0.86 2.06
CA GLY A 313 14.70 -2.03 1.92
C GLY A 313 14.92 -2.46 0.47
N GLY A 314 14.47 -1.65 -0.50
CA GLY A 314 14.53 -1.98 -1.91
C GLY A 314 14.11 -0.82 -2.80
N GLU A 315 14.16 -1.08 -4.10
CA GLU A 315 13.78 -0.14 -5.14
C GLU A 315 12.26 0.01 -5.24
N LEU A 316 11.80 1.24 -5.42
CA LEU A 316 10.41 1.58 -5.67
C LEU A 316 10.15 1.78 -7.17
N ILE A 317 9.15 1.10 -7.72
CA ILE A 317 8.69 1.29 -9.11
C ILE A 317 7.49 2.25 -9.10
N PRO A 318 7.63 3.48 -9.63
CA PRO A 318 6.48 4.38 -9.78
C PRO A 318 5.53 3.88 -10.87
N ILE A 319 4.23 3.89 -10.58
CA ILE A 319 3.15 3.45 -11.46
C ILE A 319 2.19 4.62 -11.66
N PHE A 320 2.11 5.13 -12.88
CA PHE A 320 1.18 6.20 -13.23
C PHE A 320 -0.05 5.62 -13.93
N LEU A 321 -1.22 5.76 -13.32
CA LEU A 321 -2.50 5.47 -13.96
C LEU A 321 -3.09 6.74 -14.52
N ILE A 322 -3.04 6.88 -15.83
CA ILE A 322 -3.45 8.10 -16.54
C ILE A 322 -4.69 7.78 -17.36
N GLN A 323 -5.78 8.53 -17.16
CA GLN A 323 -7.05 8.26 -17.84
C GLN A 323 -6.98 8.40 -19.37
N ASN A 324 -6.15 9.34 -19.84
CA ASN A 324 -6.11 9.75 -21.25
C ASN A 324 -4.82 9.29 -21.94
N ALA A 325 -4.94 8.58 -23.06
CA ALA A 325 -3.80 8.04 -23.81
C ALA A 325 -2.86 9.13 -24.37
N THR A 326 -3.42 10.22 -24.92
CA THR A 326 -2.64 11.37 -25.40
C THR A 326 -1.85 12.01 -24.26
N ARG A 327 -2.50 12.20 -23.11
CA ARG A 327 -1.85 12.73 -21.90
C ARG A 327 -0.76 11.80 -21.38
N SER A 328 -1.00 10.49 -21.42
CA SER A 328 -0.01 9.46 -21.07
C SER A 328 1.24 9.52 -21.96
N ALA A 329 1.07 9.74 -23.27
CA ALA A 329 2.18 9.92 -24.20
C ALA A 329 2.98 11.19 -23.89
N THR A 330 2.31 12.33 -23.65
CA THR A 330 2.97 13.60 -23.27
C THR A 330 3.77 13.48 -21.97
N LEU A 331 3.19 12.83 -20.96
CA LEU A 331 3.85 12.63 -19.67
C LEU A 331 5.03 11.66 -19.80
N SER A 332 4.91 10.63 -20.63
CA SER A 332 6.02 9.71 -20.91
C SER A 332 7.19 10.40 -21.62
N ALA A 333 6.92 11.27 -22.59
CA ALA A 333 7.94 12.07 -23.24
C ALA A 333 8.66 13.00 -22.25
N SER A 334 7.91 13.68 -21.38
CA SER A 334 8.48 14.52 -20.30
C SER A 334 9.30 13.69 -19.32
N PHE A 335 8.80 12.53 -18.90
CA PHE A 335 9.51 11.62 -18.00
C PHE A 335 10.86 11.21 -18.58
N LYS A 336 10.91 10.84 -19.86
CA LYS A 336 12.15 10.43 -20.53
C LYS A 336 13.20 11.55 -20.55
N GLN A 337 12.78 12.82 -20.62
CA GLN A 337 13.69 13.97 -20.54
C GLN A 337 14.20 14.19 -19.10
N ILE A 338 13.32 14.08 -18.11
CA ILE A 338 13.64 14.33 -16.69
C ILE A 338 14.50 13.21 -16.09
N TRP A 339 14.15 11.96 -16.39
CA TRP A 339 14.85 10.77 -15.90
C TRP A 339 15.14 9.80 -17.05
N PRO A 340 16.17 10.10 -17.87
CA PRO A 340 16.58 9.21 -18.94
C PRO A 340 17.04 7.86 -18.37
N GLY A 341 16.38 6.77 -18.80
CA GLY A 341 16.63 5.43 -18.27
C GLY A 341 15.92 5.12 -16.94
N GLY A 342 15.03 6.00 -16.46
CA GLY A 342 14.16 5.71 -15.33
C GLY A 342 13.19 4.57 -15.61
N TRP A 343 12.72 3.92 -14.54
CA TRP A 343 11.90 2.70 -14.59
C TRP A 343 10.47 2.91 -14.11
N ALA A 344 9.91 4.12 -14.29
CA ALA A 344 8.49 4.31 -14.07
C ALA A 344 7.66 3.59 -15.12
N LEU A 345 6.52 3.06 -14.69
CA LEU A 345 5.53 2.44 -15.56
C LEU A 345 4.30 3.33 -15.68
N VAL A 346 3.65 3.24 -16.82
CA VAL A 346 2.40 3.94 -17.10
C VAL A 346 1.35 2.98 -17.65
N SER A 347 0.09 3.20 -17.29
CA SER A 347 -1.03 2.52 -17.90
C SER A 347 -2.27 3.40 -17.93
N THR A 348 -3.24 3.00 -18.74
CA THR A 348 -4.61 3.52 -18.67
C THR A 348 -5.45 2.54 -17.85
N PRO A 349 -6.45 2.98 -17.08
CA PRO A 349 -7.25 2.08 -16.24
C PRO A 349 -8.29 1.25 -17.03
N GLY A 350 -8.43 1.48 -18.34
CA GLY A 350 -9.42 0.80 -19.18
C GLY A 350 -9.06 -0.66 -19.51
N LEU A 351 -9.97 -1.32 -20.25
CA LEU A 351 -9.89 -2.73 -20.69
C LEU A 351 -8.70 -3.07 -21.61
N LYS A 352 -7.92 -2.06 -22.03
CA LYS A 352 -6.69 -2.26 -22.81
C LYS A 352 -5.41 -1.94 -22.04
N GLY A 353 -5.54 -1.50 -20.79
CA GLY A 353 -4.43 -1.12 -19.91
C GLY A 353 -4.40 -1.96 -18.65
N ALA A 354 -4.45 -1.32 -17.48
CA ALA A 354 -4.34 -1.97 -16.19
C ALA A 354 -5.44 -3.01 -15.96
N ASN A 355 -6.63 -2.84 -16.55
CA ASN A 355 -7.73 -3.80 -16.43
C ASN A 355 -7.84 -4.76 -17.64
N ALA A 356 -6.78 -4.91 -18.44
CA ALA A 356 -6.83 -5.75 -19.65
C ALA A 356 -6.91 -7.25 -19.36
N SER A 357 -6.33 -7.68 -18.24
CA SER A 357 -6.29 -9.09 -17.89
C SER A 357 -7.53 -9.51 -17.10
N PRO A 358 -8.13 -10.69 -17.39
CA PRO A 358 -9.20 -11.24 -16.55
C PRO A 358 -8.71 -11.59 -15.13
N PHE A 359 -7.40 -11.58 -14.89
CA PHE A 359 -6.79 -11.81 -13.58
C PHE A 359 -6.50 -10.53 -12.79
N GLY A 360 -6.98 -9.37 -13.27
CA GLY A 360 -6.87 -8.09 -12.59
C GLY A 360 -5.57 -7.33 -12.87
N ALA A 361 -5.37 -6.26 -12.10
CA ALA A 361 -4.36 -5.24 -12.35
C ALA A 361 -2.92 -5.74 -12.24
N LEU A 362 -2.67 -6.80 -11.46
CA LEU A 362 -1.34 -7.41 -11.38
C LEU A 362 -0.83 -7.90 -12.74
N TRP A 363 -1.76 -8.32 -13.60
CA TRP A 363 -1.50 -8.88 -14.94
C TRP A 363 -1.85 -7.90 -16.05
N GLY A 364 -2.16 -6.65 -15.72
CA GLY A 364 -2.53 -5.63 -16.69
C GLY A 364 -1.38 -5.23 -17.63
N HIS A 365 -1.71 -4.44 -18.63
CA HIS A 365 -0.71 -3.89 -19.56
C HIS A 365 -0.13 -2.60 -19.01
N TYR A 366 1.15 -2.64 -18.63
CA TYR A 366 1.93 -1.46 -18.25
C TYR A 366 3.02 -1.23 -19.28
N ARG A 367 3.36 0.03 -19.55
CA ARG A 367 4.47 0.40 -20.42
C ARG A 367 5.53 1.13 -19.63
N SER A 368 6.80 0.87 -19.93
CA SER A 368 7.89 1.70 -19.44
C SER A 368 7.72 3.12 -19.98
N MET A 369 7.77 4.14 -19.11
CA MET A 369 7.70 5.53 -19.55
C MET A 369 8.95 5.93 -20.36
N ALA A 370 10.11 5.37 -20.03
CA ALA A 370 11.36 5.66 -20.74
C ALA A 370 11.52 4.93 -22.07
N GLN A 371 11.11 3.64 -22.12
CA GLN A 371 11.37 2.74 -23.26
C GLN A 371 10.12 2.38 -24.06
N GLN A 372 8.91 2.69 -23.56
CA GLN A 372 7.60 2.38 -24.19
C GLN A 372 7.30 0.89 -24.42
N GLN A 373 8.18 0.00 -23.99
CA GLN A 373 7.97 -1.45 -24.00
C GLN A 373 6.94 -1.87 -22.96
N ILE A 374 6.20 -2.94 -23.25
CA ILE A 374 5.27 -3.55 -22.29
C ILE A 374 6.06 -4.26 -21.20
N VAL A 375 5.69 -4.03 -19.94
CA VAL A 375 6.35 -4.57 -18.76
C VAL A 375 5.29 -5.20 -17.86
N PRO A 376 5.39 -6.50 -17.51
CA PRO A 376 4.54 -7.10 -16.49
C PRO A 376 4.75 -6.41 -15.13
N LEU A 377 3.69 -6.13 -14.38
CA LEU A 377 3.82 -5.46 -13.08
C LEU A 377 4.67 -6.27 -12.09
N LEU A 378 4.58 -7.61 -12.16
CA LEU A 378 5.47 -8.54 -11.46
C LEU A 378 6.83 -8.64 -12.15
N SER A 379 7.58 -7.55 -12.14
CA SER A 379 8.96 -7.51 -12.62
C SER A 379 9.89 -6.94 -11.55
N THR A 380 11.11 -7.47 -11.51
CA THR A 380 12.25 -6.87 -10.82
C THR A 380 13.01 -5.95 -11.77
N LEU A 381 13.82 -5.03 -11.24
CA LEU A 381 14.78 -4.28 -12.04
C LEU A 381 15.96 -5.19 -12.42
N GLN A 382 16.28 -5.23 -13.72
CA GLN A 382 17.46 -5.90 -14.23
C GLN A 382 18.65 -4.94 -14.18
N ARG A 383 19.78 -5.43 -13.67
CA ARG A 383 21.03 -4.65 -13.59
C ARG A 383 22.14 -5.28 -14.42
N ASP A 384 23.03 -4.45 -14.94
CA ASP A 384 24.27 -4.90 -15.56
C ASP A 384 25.38 -5.17 -14.51
N ALA A 385 26.57 -5.54 -14.99
CA ALA A 385 27.73 -5.79 -14.14
C ALA A 385 28.15 -4.56 -13.30
N THR A 386 27.81 -3.35 -13.74
CA THR A 386 28.09 -2.09 -13.04
C THR A 386 26.99 -1.68 -12.06
N GLN A 387 26.00 -2.55 -11.82
CA GLN A 387 24.81 -2.30 -11.00
C GLN A 387 23.87 -1.23 -11.55
N ARG A 388 24.03 -0.81 -12.81
CA ARG A 388 23.10 0.11 -13.46
C ARG A 388 21.84 -0.64 -13.88
N VAL A 389 20.67 -0.03 -13.64
CA VAL A 389 19.39 -0.57 -14.12
C VAL A 389 19.36 -0.46 -15.65
N ILE A 390 19.23 -1.61 -16.33
CA ILE A 390 19.18 -1.70 -17.80
C ILE A 390 17.80 -2.07 -18.32
N GLY A 391 16.90 -2.55 -17.45
CA GLY A 391 15.56 -2.93 -17.85
C GLY A 391 14.77 -3.59 -16.74
N PHE A 392 13.77 -4.38 -17.16
CA PHE A 392 12.91 -5.14 -16.27
C PHE A 392 13.10 -6.63 -16.53
N ARG A 393 13.17 -7.41 -15.47
CA ARG A 393 13.15 -8.87 -15.53
C ARG A 393 11.82 -9.34 -14.92
N PRO A 394 10.91 -9.94 -15.71
CA PRO A 394 9.66 -10.46 -15.18
C PRO A 394 9.94 -11.59 -14.19
N LEU A 395 9.30 -11.52 -13.02
CA LEU A 395 9.27 -12.61 -12.05
C LEU A 395 8.26 -13.69 -12.48
N MET A 396 7.14 -13.25 -13.05
CA MET A 396 6.10 -14.12 -13.61
C MET A 396 5.33 -13.29 -14.65
N THR A 397 5.05 -13.89 -15.81
CA THR A 397 4.20 -13.30 -16.86
C THR A 397 2.78 -13.87 -16.78
N GLU A 398 1.80 -13.23 -17.42
CA GLU A 398 0.44 -13.78 -17.46
C GLU A 398 0.41 -15.17 -18.13
N ALA A 399 1.20 -15.36 -19.20
CA ALA A 399 1.30 -16.64 -19.89
C ALA A 399 1.83 -17.74 -18.96
N LEU A 400 2.89 -17.45 -18.18
CA LEU A 400 3.42 -18.36 -17.17
C LEU A 400 2.40 -18.65 -16.07
N TRP A 401 1.68 -17.63 -15.63
CA TRP A 401 0.62 -17.79 -14.63
C TRP A 401 -0.51 -18.70 -15.12
N ARG A 402 -0.96 -18.55 -16.38
CA ARG A 402 -1.96 -19.44 -16.99
C ARG A 402 -1.47 -20.88 -17.05
N ARG A 403 -0.23 -21.10 -17.49
CA ARG A 403 0.40 -22.43 -17.50
C ARG A 403 0.46 -23.04 -16.11
N TYR A 404 0.82 -22.24 -15.10
CA TYR A 404 0.81 -22.69 -13.71
C TYR A 404 -0.60 -23.12 -13.27
N LEU A 405 -1.63 -22.32 -13.56
CA LEU A 405 -3.01 -22.66 -13.22
C LEU A 405 -3.47 -23.96 -13.89
N ASP A 406 -3.18 -24.13 -15.17
CA ASP A 406 -3.53 -25.35 -15.91
C ASP A 406 -2.77 -26.56 -15.37
N HIS A 407 -1.51 -26.37 -14.99
CA HIS A 407 -0.71 -27.41 -14.37
C HIS A 407 -1.26 -27.83 -13.00
N VAL A 408 -1.58 -26.88 -12.11
CA VAL A 408 -2.19 -27.16 -10.80
C VAL A 408 -3.54 -27.87 -10.94
N ARG A 409 -4.33 -27.51 -11.95
CA ARG A 409 -5.59 -28.21 -12.24
C ARG A 409 -5.37 -29.67 -12.65
N ALA A 410 -4.26 -29.95 -13.32
CA ALA A 410 -3.92 -31.29 -13.79
C ALA A 410 -3.16 -32.12 -12.74
N HIS A 411 -2.40 -31.49 -11.84
CA HIS A 411 -1.50 -32.16 -10.88
C HIS A 411 -1.59 -31.49 -9.51
N THR A 412 -2.24 -32.14 -8.55
CA THR A 412 -2.32 -31.65 -7.16
C THR A 412 -1.12 -32.17 -6.36
N PRO A 413 0.07 -31.54 -6.46
CA PRO A 413 0.57 -30.56 -5.48
C PRO A 413 1.35 -29.37 -6.11
N PRO A 414 1.65 -28.27 -5.36
CA PRO A 414 2.28 -27.08 -5.93
C PRO A 414 3.77 -27.31 -6.25
N TYR A 415 4.12 -27.34 -7.54
CA TYR A 415 5.51 -27.28 -8.02
C TYR A 415 6.10 -25.87 -7.86
N ARG A 416 7.43 -25.73 -7.86
CA ARG A 416 8.13 -24.45 -7.68
C ARG A 416 8.12 -23.62 -8.96
N LEU A 417 7.94 -22.30 -8.83
CA LEU A 417 7.98 -21.35 -9.94
C LEU A 417 9.34 -21.40 -10.67
N ALA A 418 10.42 -21.56 -9.91
CA ALA A 418 11.76 -21.66 -10.47
C ALA A 418 11.88 -22.76 -11.53
N ASP A 419 11.23 -23.91 -11.32
CA ASP A 419 11.27 -25.03 -12.27
C ASP A 419 10.51 -24.70 -13.56
N LEU A 420 9.39 -23.97 -13.46
CA LEU A 420 8.63 -23.50 -14.62
C LEU A 420 9.38 -22.42 -15.40
N LEU A 421 10.04 -21.49 -14.70
CA LEU A 421 10.86 -20.43 -15.32
C LEU A 421 12.11 -20.99 -15.99
N ALA A 422 12.79 -21.96 -15.36
CA ALA A 422 13.97 -22.60 -15.91
C ALA A 422 13.66 -23.31 -17.24
N ARG A 423 12.54 -24.04 -17.31
CA ARG A 423 12.08 -24.70 -18.55
C ARG A 423 11.84 -23.73 -19.70
N GLU A 424 11.41 -22.51 -19.43
CA GLU A 424 11.21 -21.50 -20.47
C GLU A 424 12.54 -20.92 -20.96
N GLN A 425 13.53 -20.76 -20.07
CA GLN A 425 14.88 -20.35 -20.46
C GLN A 425 15.61 -21.41 -21.29
N ASP A 426 15.29 -22.69 -21.07
CA ASP A 426 15.83 -23.82 -21.85
C ASP A 426 15.07 -24.08 -23.16
N THR A 427 13.93 -23.42 -23.39
CA THR A 427 13.24 -23.53 -24.67
C THR A 427 13.97 -22.63 -25.66
N PRO A 428 14.65 -23.17 -26.70
CA PRO A 428 15.31 -22.32 -27.68
C PRO A 428 14.27 -21.40 -28.29
N VAL A 429 14.51 -20.09 -28.19
CA VAL A 429 13.74 -19.09 -28.91
C VAL A 429 13.86 -19.49 -30.37
N ALA A 430 12.77 -19.98 -30.96
CA ALA A 430 12.69 -20.12 -32.39
C ALA A 430 13.00 -18.74 -32.96
N SER A 431 14.15 -18.61 -33.60
CA SER A 431 14.50 -17.43 -34.37
C SER A 431 13.50 -17.37 -35.51
N ASP A 432 12.47 -16.52 -35.36
CA ASP A 432 11.63 -16.13 -36.48
C ASP A 432 12.53 -15.38 -37.47
N GLU A 433 12.79 -16.04 -38.60
CA GLU A 433 13.26 -15.42 -39.85
C GLU A 433 12.21 -14.46 -40.42
#